data_AF-A0A4Y8Q943-F1
#
_entry.id   AF-A0A4Y8Q943-F1
#
_cell.length_a   1.000
_cell.length_b   1.000
_cell.length_c   1.000
_cell.angle_alpha   90.00
_cell.angle_beta   90.00
_cell.angle_gamma   90.00
#
_symmetry.space_group_name_H-M   'P 1'
#
loop_
_entity.id
_entity.type
_entity.pdbx_description
1 polymer ?
#
loop_
_entity_poly.entity_id
_entity_poly.type
_entity_poly.pdbx_seq_one_letter_code
_entity_poly.pdbx_strand_id
1 'polypeptide(L)'
;MKGFKLKEDGSVSIFLISIVAAVFLFNAVLIDFARIQAAKRQTDMAVDAAVRSALAAFDKELQGKYGLFGVSKEQVEPLFREIIEQNLTHPAGDGSFSLIDPQLSADS
;
A
#
# COMPACT_ATOMS: atom_id res chain seq x y z
N MET A 1 13.24 51.52 -3.50
CA MET A 1 13.16 50.35 -4.41
C MET A 1 14.55 49.73 -4.47
N LYS A 2 14.81 48.63 -3.76
CA LYS A 2 16.14 48.00 -3.70
C LYS A 2 16.33 47.14 -4.96
N GLY A 3 17.15 47.62 -5.88
CA GLY A 3 17.50 46.90 -7.10
C GLY A 3 18.38 45.69 -6.81
N PHE A 4 17.91 44.51 -7.19
CA PHE A 4 18.67 43.27 -7.15
C PHE A 4 19.72 43.32 -8.27
N LYS A 5 20.96 43.66 -7.94
CA LYS A 5 22.07 43.59 -8.92
C LYS A 5 22.44 42.11 -9.10
N LEU A 6 22.00 41.49 -10.19
CA LEU A 6 22.54 40.20 -10.62
C LEU A 6 24.00 40.41 -11.03
N LYS A 7 24.94 39.97 -10.19
CA LYS A 7 26.34 39.77 -10.58
C LYS A 7 26.43 38.49 -11.42
N GLU A 8 27.19 38.54 -12.53
CA GLU A 8 27.36 37.40 -13.44
C GLU A 8 28.00 36.17 -12.78
N ASP A 9 28.76 36.37 -11.69
CA ASP A 9 29.43 35.31 -10.90
C ASP A 9 28.48 34.26 -10.29
N GLY A 10 27.17 34.51 -10.23
CA GLY A 10 26.18 33.59 -9.66
C GLY A 10 25.34 32.81 -10.68
N SER A 11 25.50 33.10 -11.98
CA SER A 11 24.61 32.58 -13.04
C SER A 11 24.65 31.05 -13.14
N VAL A 12 25.85 30.47 -13.00
CA VAL A 12 26.06 29.01 -13.07
C VAL A 12 25.34 28.30 -11.92
N SER A 13 25.39 28.85 -10.69
CA SER A 13 24.71 28.27 -9.54
C SER A 13 23.19 28.32 -9.68
N ILE A 14 22.64 29.43 -10.18
CA ILE A 14 21.20 29.58 -10.41
C ILE A 14 20.73 28.57 -11.46
N PHE A 15 21.48 28.40 -12.55
CA PHE A 15 21.20 27.42 -13.58
C PHE A 15 21.22 25.99 -13.03
N LEU A 16 22.26 25.65 -12.26
CA LEU A 16 22.41 24.32 -11.67
C LEU A 16 21.29 24.02 -10.65
N ILE A 17 20.96 24.97 -9.76
CA ILE A 17 19.84 24.84 -8.81
C ILE A 17 18.52 24.66 -9.56
N SER A 18 18.32 25.37 -10.67
CA SER A 18 17.10 25.25 -11.47
C SER A 18 16.95 23.86 -12.09
N ILE A 19 18.05 23.29 -12.63
CA ILE A 19 18.05 21.91 -13.15
C ILE A 19 17.79 20.92 -12.02
N VAL A 20 18.49 21.07 -10.90
CA VAL A 20 18.35 20.19 -9.74
C VAL A 20 16.91 20.23 -9.22
N ALA A 21 16.32 21.43 -9.09
CA ALA A 21 14.93 21.59 -8.67
C ALA A 21 13.95 20.91 -9.64
N ALA A 22 14.16 21.03 -10.95
CA ALA A 22 13.33 20.34 -11.94
C ALA A 22 13.43 18.81 -11.84
N VAL A 23 14.65 18.28 -11.66
CA VAL A 23 14.87 16.85 -11.44
C VAL A 23 14.24 16.37 -10.14
N PHE A 24 14.37 17.13 -9.04
CA PHE A 24 13.74 16.80 -7.77
C PHE A 24 12.21 16.80 -7.87
N LEU A 25 11.62 17.79 -8.54
CA LEU A 25 10.18 17.85 -8.75
C LEU A 25 9.68 16.61 -9.52
N PHE A 26 10.39 16.22 -10.58
CA PHE A 26 10.06 15.03 -11.34
C PHE A 26 10.15 13.75 -10.48
N ASN A 27 11.21 13.62 -9.69
CA ASN A 27 11.35 12.48 -8.78
C ASN A 27 10.25 12.45 -7.70
N ALA A 28 9.87 13.60 -7.15
CA ALA A 28 8.79 13.68 -6.17
C ALA A 28 7.47 13.11 -6.74
N VAL A 29 7.11 13.50 -7.98
CA VAL A 29 5.92 12.97 -8.64
C VAL A 29 6.01 11.46 -8.87
N LEU A 30 7.18 10.94 -9.25
CA LEU A 30 7.38 9.50 -9.41
C LEU A 30 7.25 8.75 -8.09
N ILE A 31 7.78 9.31 -7.00
CA ILE A 31 7.67 8.74 -5.65
C ILE A 31 6.21 8.72 -5.21
N ASP A 32 5.46 9.80 -5.42
CA ASP A 32 4.03 9.86 -5.09
C ASP A 32 3.24 8.79 -5.87
N PHE A 33 3.52 8.65 -7.16
CA PHE A 33 2.90 7.60 -7.98
C PHE A 33 3.26 6.20 -7.48
N ALA A 34 4.53 5.95 -7.18
CA ALA A 34 5.00 4.68 -6.66
C ALA A 34 4.33 4.34 -5.32
N ARG A 35 4.13 5.34 -4.45
CA ARG A 35 3.44 5.18 -3.16
C ARG A 35 2.00 4.73 -3.34
N ILE A 36 1.24 5.36 -4.23
CA ILE A 36 -0.16 4.97 -4.51
C ILE A 36 -0.21 3.54 -5.07
N GLN A 37 0.68 3.20 -6.00
CA GLN A 37 0.71 1.87 -6.60
C GLN A 37 1.12 0.79 -5.59
N ALA A 38 2.04 1.10 -4.68
CA ALA A 38 2.43 0.20 -3.60
C ALA A 38 1.26 -0.05 -2.63
N ALA A 39 0.55 1.00 -2.21
CA ALA A 39 -0.65 0.87 -1.37
C ALA A 39 -1.68 -0.04 -2.03
N LYS A 40 -2.01 0.23 -3.30
CA LYS A 40 -2.98 -0.57 -4.05
C LYS A 40 -2.58 -2.05 -4.10
N ARG A 41 -1.33 -2.35 -4.45
CA ARG A 41 -0.85 -3.74 -4.51
C ARG A 41 -0.90 -4.43 -3.16
N GLN A 42 -0.52 -3.75 -2.08
CA GLN A 42 -0.56 -4.31 -0.73
C GLN A 42 -2.00 -4.63 -0.32
N THR A 43 -2.93 -3.71 -0.57
CA THR A 43 -4.36 -3.93 -0.30
C THR A 43 -4.92 -5.07 -1.14
N ASP A 44 -4.65 -5.10 -2.46
CA ASP A 44 -5.13 -6.16 -3.35
C ASP A 44 -4.62 -7.54 -2.90
N MET A 45 -3.34 -7.64 -2.53
CA MET A 45 -2.75 -8.88 -2.01
C MET A 45 -3.37 -9.31 -0.67
N ALA A 46 -3.58 -8.35 0.26
CA ALA A 46 -4.19 -8.64 1.56
C ALA A 46 -5.64 -9.13 1.40
N VAL A 47 -6.43 -8.50 0.52
CA VAL A 47 -7.80 -8.92 0.20
C VAL A 47 -7.81 -10.30 -0.44
N ASP A 48 -6.98 -10.56 -1.45
CA ASP A 48 -6.92 -11.86 -2.11
C ASP A 48 -6.54 -12.97 -1.12
N ALA A 49 -5.56 -12.73 -0.25
CA ALA A 49 -5.15 -13.66 0.79
C ALA A 49 -6.29 -13.96 1.77
N ALA A 50 -6.99 -12.92 2.24
CA ALA A 50 -8.10 -13.07 3.16
C ALA A 50 -9.30 -13.80 2.54
N VAL A 51 -9.70 -13.45 1.31
CA VAL A 51 -10.79 -14.16 0.60
C VAL A 51 -10.43 -15.63 0.42
N ARG A 52 -9.22 -15.93 -0.07
CA ARG A 52 -8.78 -17.31 -0.30
C ARG A 52 -8.75 -18.11 1.01
N SER A 53 -8.24 -17.53 2.09
CA SER A 53 -8.15 -18.23 3.36
C SER A 53 -9.51 -18.39 4.04
N ALA A 54 -10.39 -17.39 3.93
CA ALA A 54 -11.74 -17.49 4.48
C ALA A 54 -12.57 -18.54 3.73
N LEU A 55 -12.43 -18.61 2.40
CA LEU A 55 -13.09 -19.63 1.59
C LEU A 55 -12.44 -21.02 1.69
N ALA A 56 -11.16 -21.11 2.06
CA ALA A 56 -10.50 -22.39 2.34
C ALA A 56 -11.05 -23.08 3.60
N ALA A 57 -11.70 -22.33 4.51
CA ALA A 57 -12.39 -22.87 5.68
C ALA A 57 -13.77 -23.47 5.36
N PHE A 58 -13.93 -24.05 4.17
CA PHE A 58 -15.17 -24.71 3.75
C PHE A 58 -15.44 -25.97 4.58
N ASP A 59 -16.73 -26.33 4.69
CA ASP A 59 -17.17 -27.51 5.41
C ASP A 59 -16.77 -28.80 4.66
N LYS A 60 -15.84 -29.56 5.23
CA LYS A 60 -15.32 -30.82 4.67
C LYS A 60 -16.34 -31.95 4.71
N GLU A 61 -17.27 -31.93 5.66
CA GLU A 61 -18.31 -32.95 5.78
C GLU A 61 -19.36 -32.76 4.68
N LEU A 62 -19.75 -31.50 4.43
CA LEU A 62 -20.64 -31.12 3.34
C LEU A 62 -20.01 -31.45 1.97
N GLN A 63 -18.72 -31.16 1.81
CA GLN A 63 -17.96 -31.52 0.60
C GLN A 63 -17.89 -33.04 0.41
N GLY A 64 -17.53 -33.79 1.46
CA GLY A 64 -17.33 -35.24 1.36
C GLY A 64 -18.63 -36.02 1.14
N LYS A 65 -19.75 -35.56 1.73
CA LYS A 65 -21.05 -36.25 1.61
C LYS A 65 -21.86 -35.81 0.39
N TYR A 66 -21.77 -34.54 0.01
CA TYR A 66 -22.67 -33.95 -1.00
C TYR A 66 -21.94 -33.26 -2.17
N GLY A 67 -20.60 -33.16 -2.14
CA GLY A 67 -19.82 -32.46 -3.16
C GLY A 67 -20.01 -30.93 -3.14
N LEU A 68 -20.64 -30.39 -2.10
CA LEU A 68 -20.98 -28.98 -1.98
C LEU A 68 -19.90 -28.23 -1.19
N PHE A 69 -19.47 -27.08 -1.72
CA PHE A 69 -18.57 -26.16 -1.03
C PHE A 69 -19.41 -25.07 -0.37
N GLY A 70 -19.57 -25.18 0.95
CA GLY A 70 -20.29 -24.22 1.77
C GLY A 70 -19.39 -23.65 2.85
N VAL A 71 -19.59 -22.37 3.16
CA VAL A 71 -18.97 -21.69 4.29
C VAL A 71 -20.05 -21.03 5.13
N SER A 72 -19.94 -21.11 6.45
CA SER A 72 -20.83 -20.36 7.36
C SER A 72 -20.38 -18.91 7.40
N LYS A 73 -21.34 -17.99 7.26
CA LYS A 73 -21.08 -16.55 7.32
C LYS A 73 -20.48 -16.15 8.67
N GLU A 74 -20.98 -16.76 9.74
CA GLU A 74 -20.58 -16.51 11.13
C GLU A 74 -19.13 -16.93 11.41
N GLN A 75 -18.59 -17.88 10.63
CA GLN A 75 -17.20 -18.31 10.71
C GLN A 75 -16.28 -17.52 9.76
N VAL A 76 -16.79 -17.15 8.58
CA VAL A 76 -16.03 -16.46 7.53
C VAL A 76 -15.76 -15.00 7.87
N GLU A 77 -16.75 -14.28 8.40
CA GLU A 77 -16.60 -12.85 8.70
C GLU A 77 -15.46 -12.54 9.70
N PRO A 78 -15.38 -13.19 10.87
CA PRO A 78 -14.29 -12.94 11.81
C PRO A 78 -12.93 -13.41 11.26
N LEU A 79 -12.89 -14.55 10.57
CA LEU A 79 -11.66 -15.09 9.97
C LEU A 79 -11.11 -14.17 8.87
N PHE A 80 -12.00 -13.61 8.04
CA PHE A 80 -11.62 -12.65 7.01
C PHE A 80 -11.02 -11.38 7.60
N ARG A 81 -11.66 -10.82 8.65
CA ARG A 81 -11.16 -9.62 9.34
C ARG A 81 -9.78 -9.85 9.94
N GLU A 82 -9.58 -10.96 10.65
CA GLU A 82 -8.30 -11.32 11.26
C GLU A 82 -7.18 -11.40 10.19
N ILE A 83 -7.46 -12.08 9.07
CA ILE A 83 -6.44 -12.29 8.05
C ILE A 83 -6.13 -10.99 7.29
N ILE A 84 -7.13 -10.15 7.01
CA ILE A 84 -6.87 -8.82 6.44
C ILE A 84 -6.01 -7.99 7.38
N GLU A 85 -6.36 -7.91 8.66
CA GLU A 85 -5.61 -7.11 9.64
C GLU A 85 -4.17 -7.60 9.78
N GLN A 86 -3.95 -8.92 9.82
CA GLN A 86 -2.60 -9.49 9.83
C GLN A 86 -1.82 -9.13 8.56
N ASN A 87 -2.42 -9.22 7.37
CA ASN A 87 -1.72 -8.93 6.12
C ASN A 87 -1.48 -7.44 5.86
N LEU A 88 -2.31 -6.55 6.42
CA LEU A 88 -2.10 -5.10 6.37
C LEU A 88 -1.06 -4.64 7.39
N THR A 89 -1.00 -5.28 8.56
CA THR A 89 -0.15 -4.86 9.67
C THR A 89 1.22 -5.53 9.66
N HIS A 90 1.40 -6.68 9.00
CA HIS A 90 2.68 -7.38 9.01
C HIS A 90 3.75 -6.57 8.27
N PRO A 91 4.71 -5.97 8.98
CA PRO A 91 5.87 -5.38 8.34
C PRO A 91 6.70 -6.56 7.82
N ALA A 92 7.24 -6.46 6.60
CA ALA A 92 8.35 -7.33 6.25
C ALA A 92 9.42 -7.22 7.35
N GLY A 93 10.08 -8.33 7.71
CA GLY A 93 10.76 -8.54 8.99
C GLY A 93 11.67 -7.44 9.55
N ASP A 94 12.02 -7.62 10.83
CA ASP A 94 12.89 -6.76 11.66
C ASP A 94 13.96 -6.01 10.84
N GLY A 95 13.71 -4.72 10.59
CA GLY A 95 14.55 -3.84 9.76
C GLY A 95 13.95 -3.36 8.43
N SER A 96 12.75 -3.78 8.03
CA SER A 96 12.10 -3.24 6.82
C SER A 96 11.42 -1.89 7.08
N PHE A 97 11.57 -0.98 6.11
CA PHE A 97 10.93 0.32 6.13
C PHE A 97 9.49 0.20 5.63
N SER A 98 8.51 0.47 6.51
CA SER A 98 7.10 0.62 6.09
C SER A 98 6.96 1.91 5.29
N LEU A 99 6.69 1.79 3.99
CA LEU A 99 6.43 2.94 3.13
C LEU A 99 5.03 3.55 3.40
N ILE A 100 4.10 2.72 3.90
CA ILE A 100 2.67 2.98 4.00
C ILE A 100 2.08 2.11 5.12
N ASP A 101 1.27 2.71 5.99
CA ASP A 101 0.55 2.01 7.07
C ASP A 101 -0.96 1.97 6.76
N PRO A 102 -1.42 1.06 5.88
CA PRO A 102 -2.84 0.94 5.58
C PRO A 102 -3.58 0.40 6.81
N GLN A 103 -4.63 1.09 7.24
CA GLN A 103 -5.51 0.63 8.31
C GLN A 103 -6.86 0.21 7.76
N LEU A 104 -7.40 -0.89 8.30
CA LEU A 104 -8.76 -1.30 8.01
C LEU A 104 -9.71 -0.33 8.71
N SER A 105 -10.45 0.46 7.93
CA SER A 105 -11.49 1.33 8.47
C SER A 105 -12.75 0.48 8.69
N ALA A 106 -13.10 0.21 9.95
CA ALA A 106 -14.37 -0.41 10.29
C ALA A 106 -15.46 0.67 10.26
N ASP A 107 -16.05 0.91 9.09
CA ASP A 107 -17.31 1.65 9.04
C ASP A 107 -18.41 0.76 9.63
N SER A 108 -19.18 1.36 10.55
CA SER A 108 -20.11 0.68 11.48
C SER A 108 -21.37 0.18 10.79
#